data_AF-A0A1V6U3P5-F1
#
_entry.id   AF-A0A1V6U3P5-F1
#
_cell.length_a   1.000
_cell.length_b   1.000
_cell.length_c   1.000
_cell.angle_alpha   90.00
_cell.angle_beta   90.00
_cell.angle_gamma   90.00
#
_symmetry.space_group_name_H-M   'P 1'
#
loop_
_entity.id
_entity.type
_entity.pdbx_description
1 polymer ?
#
loop_
_entity_poly.entity_id
_entity_poly.type
_entity_poly.pdbx_seq_one_letter_code
_entity_poly.pdbx_strand_id
1 'polypeptide(L)'
;MSLQTPRILPSHLHAFHPSSASSNTVRILGTVTALHGSTGTLTCGNNGDVTLILKSDARLQVGKLVEVVGKVADLEGGQGYGLRVLGSTEWGDPADCDL
;
A
#
# COMPACT_ATOMS: atom_id res chain seq x y z
N MET A 1 19.93 9.10 11.83
CA MET A 1 19.75 7.87 11.03
C MET A 1 18.65 8.15 10.02
N SER A 2 18.93 8.09 8.72
CA SER A 2 17.90 8.28 7.69
C SER A 2 17.03 7.03 7.64
N LEU A 3 15.76 7.14 8.06
CA LEU A 3 14.78 6.07 7.90
C LEU A 3 14.43 5.97 6.42
N GLN A 4 15.19 5.17 5.68
CA GLN A 4 14.84 4.84 4.30
C GLN A 4 13.51 4.08 4.31
N THR A 5 12.52 4.61 3.58
CA THR A 5 11.24 3.94 3.39
C THR A 5 11.29 3.18 2.06
N PRO A 6 11.64 1.88 2.06
CA PRO A 6 11.88 1.14 0.83
C PRO A 6 10.60 0.99 0.01
N ARG A 7 10.74 1.06 -1.32
CA ARG A 7 9.66 0.68 -2.25
C ARG A 7 9.70 -0.82 -2.47
N ILE A 8 8.58 -1.50 -2.23
CA ILE A 8 8.49 -2.96 -2.26
C ILE A 8 7.31 -3.44 -3.11
N LEU A 9 7.30 -4.74 -3.39
CA LEU A 9 6.18 -5.45 -4.00
C LEU A 9 5.28 -6.08 -2.91
N PRO A 10 4.01 -6.37 -3.21
CA PRO A 10 3.07 -7.02 -2.29
C PRO A 10 3.64 -8.30 -1.67
N SER A 11 4.34 -9.11 -2.47
CA SER A 11 4.98 -10.36 -2.05
C SER A 11 6.00 -10.19 -0.92
N HIS A 12 6.57 -8.99 -0.76
CA HIS A 12 7.60 -8.73 0.27
C HIS A 12 7.03 -8.14 1.56
N LEU A 13 5.71 -7.94 1.66
CA LEU A 13 5.08 -7.36 2.86
C LEU A 13 5.46 -8.12 4.13
N HIS A 14 5.54 -9.45 4.08
CA HIS A 14 5.88 -10.29 5.22
C HIS A 14 7.26 -9.98 5.84
N ALA A 15 8.22 -9.46 5.07
CA ALA A 15 9.57 -9.17 5.54
C ALA A 15 9.64 -7.91 6.43
N PHE A 16 8.62 -7.04 6.34
CA PHE A 16 8.51 -5.78 7.06
C PHE A 16 7.42 -5.83 8.14
N HIS A 17 7.04 -7.04 8.55
CA HIS A 17 6.10 -7.26 9.64
C HIS A 17 6.69 -6.72 10.97
N PRO A 18 5.89 -6.13 11.87
CA PRO A 18 6.34 -5.58 13.16
C PRO A 18 7.14 -6.50 14.08
N SER A 19 7.06 -7.82 13.92
CA SER A 19 7.92 -8.76 14.63
C SER A 19 9.34 -8.86 14.06
N SER A 20 9.61 -8.22 12.91
CA SER A 20 10.91 -8.15 12.25
C SER A 20 11.72 -6.97 12.83
N ALA A 21 13.03 -7.14 12.97
CA ALA A 21 13.92 -6.14 13.57
C ALA A 21 14.16 -4.87 12.71
N SER A 22 13.42 -4.71 11.61
CA SER A 22 13.55 -3.64 10.61
C SER A 22 12.41 -2.61 10.71
N SER A 23 12.56 -1.48 10.00
CA SER A 23 11.49 -0.49 9.89
C SER A 23 10.27 -1.09 9.20
N ASN A 24 9.10 -1.04 9.85
CA ASN A 24 7.85 -1.59 9.30
C ASN A 24 7.14 -0.65 8.32
N THR A 25 7.81 0.44 7.92
CA THR A 25 7.25 1.46 7.01
C THR A 25 7.80 1.24 5.61
N VAL A 26 6.91 1.08 4.65
CA VAL A 26 7.23 0.75 3.25
C VAL A 26 6.45 1.64 2.29
N ARG A 27 6.88 1.67 1.01
CA ARG A 27 6.17 2.31 -0.10
C ARG A 27 5.73 1.27 -1.11
N ILE A 28 4.50 1.38 -1.60
CA ILE A 28 3.96 0.50 -2.64
C ILE A 28 3.28 1.36 -3.70
N LEU A 29 3.62 1.13 -4.96
CA LEU A 29 2.97 1.76 -6.10
C LEU A 29 1.92 0.80 -6.67
N GLY A 30 0.71 1.28 -6.89
CA GLY A 30 -0.34 0.50 -7.53
C GLY A 30 -1.57 1.34 -7.86
N THR A 31 -2.54 0.72 -8.51
CA THR A 31 -3.81 1.35 -8.87
C THR A 31 -4.84 1.05 -7.80
N VAL A 32 -5.55 2.07 -7.32
CA VAL A 32 -6.66 1.86 -6.38
C VAL A 32 -7.83 1.23 -7.15
N THR A 33 -8.19 0.00 -6.84
CA THR A 33 -9.25 -0.73 -7.54
C THR A 33 -10.56 -0.77 -6.77
N ALA A 34 -10.52 -0.64 -5.44
CA ALA A 34 -11.70 -0.57 -4.59
C ALA A 34 -11.46 0.28 -3.33
N LEU A 35 -12.53 0.91 -2.84
CA LEU A 35 -12.55 1.63 -1.56
C LEU A 35 -13.85 1.27 -0.81
N HIS A 36 -13.72 0.77 0.41
CA HIS A 36 -14.81 0.34 1.27
C HIS A 36 -14.63 0.90 2.68
N GLY A 37 -15.18 2.09 2.94
CA GLY A 37 -15.12 2.72 4.26
C GLY A 37 -13.68 2.94 4.73
N SER A 38 -13.21 2.13 5.68
CA SER A 38 -11.84 2.17 6.23
C SER A 38 -10.86 1.22 5.55
N THR A 39 -11.26 0.52 4.49
CA THR A 39 -10.37 -0.36 3.72
C THR A 39 -10.36 0.02 2.25
N GLY A 40 -9.27 -0.32 1.56
CA GLY A 40 -9.14 -0.17 0.12
C GLY A 40 -8.32 -1.30 -0.49
N THR A 41 -8.43 -1.48 -1.79
CA THR A 41 -7.65 -2.46 -2.55
C THR A 41 -6.74 -1.72 -3.52
N LEU A 42 -5.46 -2.06 -3.46
CA LEU A 42 -4.41 -1.53 -4.32
C LEU A 42 -3.85 -2.66 -5.19
N THR A 43 -4.10 -2.61 -6.49
CA THR A 43 -3.61 -3.59 -7.45
C THR A 43 -2.24 -3.16 -7.98
N CYS A 44 -1.23 -3.99 -7.78
CA CYS A 44 0.16 -3.70 -8.17
C CYS A 44 0.51 -4.37 -9.51
N GLY A 45 -0.39 -4.27 -10.50
CA GLY A 45 -0.30 -4.97 -11.77
C GLY A 45 -0.24 -6.50 -11.58
N ASN A 46 0.72 -7.17 -12.24
CA ASN A 46 0.91 -8.61 -12.14
C ASN A 46 1.54 -9.08 -10.81
N ASN A 47 1.83 -8.16 -9.89
CA ASN A 47 2.48 -8.47 -8.60
C ASN A 47 1.48 -8.74 -7.46
N GLY A 48 0.18 -8.78 -7.78
CA GLY A 48 -0.90 -9.04 -6.84
C GLY A 48 -1.50 -7.79 -6.21
N ASP A 49 -2.43 -8.01 -5.30
CA ASP A 49 -3.20 -6.98 -4.63
C ASP A 49 -2.76 -6.77 -3.18
N VAL A 50 -2.92 -5.54 -2.69
CA VAL A 50 -2.65 -5.17 -1.29
C VAL A 50 -3.91 -4.56 -0.71
N THR A 51 -4.28 -5.04 0.48
CA THR A 51 -5.33 -4.41 1.26
C THR A 51 -4.75 -3.22 2.03
N LEU A 52 -5.32 -2.05 1.78
CA LEU A 52 -5.02 -0.81 2.48
C LEU A 52 -5.97 -0.64 3.66
N ILE A 53 -5.42 -0.28 4.81
CA ILE A 53 -6.19 0.19 5.96
C ILE A 53 -6.13 1.71 5.94
N LEU A 54 -7.25 2.32 5.56
CA LEU A 54 -7.41 3.74 5.37
C LEU A 54 -7.67 4.44 6.69
N LYS A 55 -7.15 5.66 6.79
CA LYS A 55 -7.55 6.60 7.83
C LYS A 55 -8.67 7.51 7.30
N SER A 56 -9.39 8.17 8.19
CA SER A 56 -10.48 9.08 7.82
C SER A 56 -10.05 10.25 6.91
N ASP A 57 -8.75 10.57 6.88
CA ASP A 57 -8.15 11.61 6.05
C ASP A 57 -7.55 11.09 4.73
N ALA A 58 -7.65 9.79 4.43
CA ALA A 58 -7.12 9.20 3.21
C ALA A 58 -7.91 9.68 1.98
N ARG A 59 -7.26 10.45 1.10
CA ARG A 59 -7.84 10.98 -0.15
C ARG A 59 -7.45 10.13 -1.35
N LEU A 60 -7.80 8.85 -1.32
CA LEU A 60 -7.57 7.94 -2.44
C LEU A 60 -8.76 7.96 -3.40
N GLN A 61 -8.49 7.79 -4.69
CA GLN A 61 -9.49 7.74 -5.75
C GLN A 61 -9.36 6.43 -6.53
N VAL A 62 -10.47 5.72 -6.72
CA VAL A 62 -10.51 4.50 -7.54
C VAL A 62 -10.13 4.83 -8.99
N GLY A 63 -9.34 3.95 -9.60
CA GLY A 63 -8.82 4.11 -10.97
C GLY A 63 -7.54 4.93 -11.07
N LYS A 64 -7.07 5.55 -9.98
CA LYS A 64 -5.82 6.32 -9.98
C LYS A 64 -4.62 5.49 -9.58
N LEU A 65 -3.50 5.76 -10.27
CA LEU A 65 -2.20 5.24 -9.89
C LEU A 65 -1.68 6.06 -8.70
N VAL A 66 -1.38 5.39 -7.60
CA VAL A 66 -0.93 6.03 -6.38
C VAL A 66 0.25 5.28 -5.80
N GLU A 67 1.18 6.05 -5.23
CA GLU A 67 2.23 5.50 -4.39
C GLU A 67 1.84 5.71 -2.93
N VAL A 68 1.62 4.60 -2.23
CA VAL A 68 1.17 4.59 -0.83
C VAL A 68 2.37 4.37 0.06
N VAL A 69 2.53 5.26 1.06
CA VAL A 69 3.44 5.07 2.18
C VAL A 69 2.63 4.55 3.36
N GLY A 70 3.03 3.42 3.93
CA GLY A 70 2.28 2.84 5.04
C GLY A 70 3.08 1.88 5.90
N LYS A 71 2.49 1.50 7.03
CA LYS A 71 3.05 0.49 7.93
C LYS A 71 2.43 -0.87 7.65
N VAL A 72 3.25 -1.90 7.56
CA VAL A 72 2.75 -3.28 7.46
C VAL A 72 2.02 -3.64 8.75
N ALA A 73 0.83 -4.22 8.59
CA ALA A 73 -0.01 -4.66 9.70
C ALA A 73 -0.76 -5.94 9.33
N ASP A 74 -1.14 -6.72 10.32
CA ASP A 74 -2.03 -7.85 10.13
C ASP A 74 -3.43 -7.39 9.68
N LEU A 75 -3.98 -8.12 8.72
CA LEU A 75 -5.39 -7.99 8.35
C LEU A 75 -6.26 -8.76 9.33
N GLU A 76 -7.45 -8.22 9.60
CA GLU A 76 -8.43 -8.88 10.46
C GLU A 76 -8.82 -10.25 9.86
N GLY A 77 -9.06 -11.22 10.75
CA GLY A 77 -9.44 -12.58 10.32
C GLY A 77 -8.28 -13.45 9.81
N GLY A 78 -7.02 -13.02 9.97
CA GLY A 78 -5.85 -13.83 9.60
C GLY A 78 -5.64 -13.96 8.09
N GLN A 79 -6.19 -13.04 7.30
CA GLN A 79 -6.12 -13.05 5.83
C GLN A 79 -4.76 -12.58 5.28
N GLY A 80 -3.72 -12.49 6.12
CA GLY A 80 -2.37 -12.08 5.77
C GLY A 80 -2.04 -10.65 6.17
N TYR A 81 -1.15 -10.02 5.40
CA TYR A 81 -0.62 -8.68 5.69
C TYR A 81 -1.23 -7.62 4.80
N GLY A 82 -1.51 -6.47 5.39
CA GLY A 82 -1.97 -5.27 4.71
C GLY A 82 -1.08 -4.08 5.02
N LEU A 83 -1.53 -2.92 4.56
CA LEU A 83 -0.79 -1.68 4.72
C LEU A 83 -1.66 -0.60 5.37
N ARG A 84 -1.30 -0.17 6.58
CA ARG A 84 -1.92 0.99 7.22
C ARG A 84 -1.36 2.27 6.63
N VAL A 85 -2.21 3.01 5.94
CA VAL A 85 -1.81 4.20 5.19
C VAL A 85 -1.32 5.31 6.13
N LEU A 86 -0.14 5.83 5.84
CA LEU A 86 0.43 7.02 6.47
C LEU A 86 0.37 8.23 5.54
N GLY A 87 0.48 8.00 4.22
CA GLY A 87 0.35 9.02 3.19
C GLY A 87 0.27 8.37 1.81
N SER A 88 -0.14 9.15 0.83
CA SER A 88 -0.22 8.72 -0.57
C SER A 88 0.12 9.86 -1.50
N THR A 89 0.80 9.54 -2.59
CA THR A 89 1.08 10.46 -3.70
C THR A 89 0.33 9.96 -4.92
N GLU A 90 -0.51 10.79 -5.54
CA GLU A 90 -1.17 10.45 -6.80
C GLU A 90 -0.21 10.68 -7.97
N TRP A 91 -0.09 9.69 -8.85
CA TRP A 91 0.78 9.72 -10.03
C TRP A 91 0.00 10.00 -11.32
N GLY A 92 -1.33 10.03 -11.26
CA GLY A 92 -2.20 10.28 -12.40
C GLY A 92 -2.90 9.01 -12.90
N ASP A 93 -3.14 8.94 -14.20
CA ASP A 93 -3.79 7.79 -14.82
C ASP A 93 -2.76 6.66 -15.05
N PRO A 94 -3.08 5.40 -14.71
CA PRO A 94 -2.17 4.29 -14.99
C PRO A 94 -1.84 4.16 -16.49
N ALA A 95 -2.71 4.63 -17.40
CA ALA A 95 -2.45 4.61 -18.83
C ALA A 95 -1.28 5.52 -19.26
N ASP A 96 -0.98 6.57 -18.50
CA ASP A 96 0.15 7.48 -18.80
C ASP A 96 1.51 6.89 -18.42
N CYS A 97 1.55 5.78 -17.68
CA CYS A 97 2.79 5.14 -17.24
C CYS A 97 3.29 4.03 -18.18
N ASP A 98 2.63 3.80 -19.31
CA ASP A 98 3.00 2.80 -20.33
C ASP A 98 3.84 3.41 -21.49
N LEU A 99 4.49 4.56 -21.25
CA LEU A 99 5.41 5.23 -22.21
C LEU A 99 6.88 4.91 -21.95
#